data_AF-A0A2G6CNF8-F1
#
_entry.id   AF-A0A2G6CNF8-F1
#
_cell.length_a   1.000
_cell.length_b   1.000
_cell.length_c   1.000
_cell.angle_alpha   90.00
_cell.angle_beta   90.00
_cell.angle_gamma   90.00
#
_symmetry.space_group_name_H-M   'P 1'
#
loop_
_entity.id
_entity.type
_entity.pdbx_description
1 polymer ?
#
loop_
_entity_poly.entity_id
_entity_poly.type
_entity_poly.pdbx_seq_one_letter_code
_entity_poly.pdbx_strand_id
1 'polypeptide(L)'
;MRSKSISLVTSGVLIAALALFAAGVARAELSPMTAEQRRILYGSAEDKLDKKPCVDTRRRVMLHCKDVRHYVRMNEWYHNIWYPYLKGIGGGYVGVGSDQGLTFIAWARSEYAWQMDYDPVVVRVNLIHKALIKAAPTVDAYMALWERKGQKRALAAIAKEHASRKDLALVKRIYKRYRPEIRGAIRRAYRQKRRQRSYWLHKAEDYAYIRKLHQLDRIRIMGGDLLKNTSLIGIGEAARKLGIKMRVVYTSNAEEFWPYPQNFRDNFIKMPMDAKSIIIRTRHTTKYGPRIGSYVYIVQSGKDFQRQLANKRTKGIWAMMRHRRAGRPGFFTIGMPVHPESMPKALRKR
;
A
#
# COMPACT_ATOMS: atom_id res chain seq x y z
N MET A 1 36.72 58.13 54.15
CA MET A 1 35.61 57.85 53.20
C MET A 1 36.12 56.92 52.12
N ARG A 2 35.29 55.95 51.68
CA ARG A 2 35.60 54.79 50.81
C ARG A 2 36.18 53.60 51.58
N SER A 3 35.81 52.34 51.34
CA SER A 3 34.71 51.69 50.64
C SER A 3 34.86 50.22 51.04
N LYS A 4 33.82 49.56 51.56
CA LYS A 4 33.88 48.14 51.97
C LYS A 4 33.73 47.26 50.73
N SER A 5 34.75 46.47 50.41
CA SER A 5 34.69 45.43 49.39
C SER A 5 34.27 44.10 50.02
N ILE A 6 33.04 43.67 49.75
CA ILE A 6 32.55 42.32 50.03
C ILE A 6 32.75 41.49 48.75
N SER A 7 33.58 40.46 48.83
CA SER A 7 33.81 39.49 47.77
C SER A 7 32.67 38.47 47.76
N LEU A 8 31.77 38.55 46.76
CA LEU A 8 30.80 37.49 46.48
C LEU A 8 31.47 36.38 45.65
N VAL A 9 31.48 35.18 46.23
CA VAL A 9 31.78 33.92 45.55
C VAL A 9 30.62 33.58 44.61
N THR A 10 30.83 33.65 43.30
CA THR A 10 29.88 33.13 42.31
C THR A 10 30.22 31.69 41.96
N SER A 11 29.39 30.77 42.46
CA SER A 11 29.38 29.35 42.09
C SER A 11 29.07 29.18 40.59
N GLY A 12 30.04 28.67 39.84
CA GLY A 12 29.85 28.23 38.45
C GLY A 12 29.11 26.90 38.40
N VAL A 13 27.83 26.92 38.03
CA VAL A 13 27.08 25.71 37.65
C VAL A 13 27.45 25.39 36.20
N LEU A 14 28.27 24.35 36.02
CA LEU A 14 28.60 23.79 34.71
C LEU A 14 27.36 23.03 34.18
N ILE A 15 26.56 23.67 33.33
CA ILE A 15 25.50 22.99 32.58
C ILE A 15 26.17 22.21 31.45
N ALA A 16 26.43 20.92 31.68
CA ALA A 16 26.80 19.99 30.62
C ALA A 16 25.58 19.75 29.72
N ALA A 17 25.52 20.47 28.60
CA ALA A 17 24.56 20.19 27.54
C ALA A 17 24.92 18.85 26.87
N LEU A 18 24.23 17.78 27.25
CA LEU A 18 24.22 16.53 26.48
C LEU A 18 23.54 16.79 25.13
N ALA A 19 24.34 17.09 24.11
CA ALA A 19 23.94 16.99 22.72
C ALA A 19 23.78 15.50 22.37
N LEU A 20 22.58 14.95 22.61
CA LEU A 20 22.14 13.70 22.00
C LEU A 20 22.09 13.91 20.48
N PHE A 21 23.19 13.57 19.81
CA PHE A 21 23.21 13.43 18.36
C PHE A 21 22.13 12.41 17.98
N ALA A 22 21.11 12.91 17.30
CA ALA A 22 20.17 12.08 16.56
C ALA A 22 20.97 11.33 15.50
N ALA A 23 21.41 10.11 15.82
CA ALA A 23 21.85 9.15 14.84
C ALA A 23 20.64 8.83 13.95
N GLY A 24 20.46 9.63 12.90
CA GLY A 24 19.58 9.31 11.81
C GLY A 24 20.01 7.95 11.30
N VAL A 25 19.15 6.94 11.45
CA VAL A 25 19.36 5.62 10.85
C VAL A 25 19.57 5.87 9.36
N ALA A 26 20.83 5.77 8.91
CA ALA A 26 21.17 5.86 7.50
C ALA A 26 20.29 4.84 6.79
N ARG A 27 19.44 5.35 5.91
CA ARG A 27 18.45 4.54 5.22
C ARG A 27 19.22 3.68 4.25
N ALA A 28 19.36 2.38 4.54
CA ALA A 28 20.10 1.45 3.71
C ALA A 28 19.72 1.66 2.24
N GLU A 29 20.72 2.01 1.43
CA GLU A 29 20.48 2.24 0.01
C GLU A 29 19.94 0.97 -0.64
N LEU A 30 18.98 1.11 -1.55
CA LEU A 30 18.43 -0.02 -2.28
C LEU A 30 19.51 -0.61 -3.21
N SER A 31 20.12 -1.71 -2.79
CA SER A 31 21.06 -2.51 -3.57
C SER A 31 20.33 -3.49 -4.50
N PRO A 32 20.98 -3.98 -5.58
CA PRO A 32 20.52 -5.15 -6.32
C PRO A 32 20.24 -6.34 -5.39
N MET A 33 19.19 -7.10 -5.69
CA MET A 33 18.92 -8.33 -4.95
C MET A 33 19.98 -9.38 -5.28
N THR A 34 20.42 -10.14 -4.27
CA THR A 34 21.17 -11.37 -4.51
C THR A 34 20.31 -12.39 -5.26
N ALA A 35 20.94 -13.39 -5.90
CA ALA A 35 20.21 -14.48 -6.56
C ALA A 35 19.25 -15.19 -5.58
N GLU A 36 19.67 -15.36 -4.33
CA GLU A 36 18.86 -15.96 -3.28
C GLU A 36 17.66 -15.09 -2.90
N GLN A 37 17.86 -13.78 -2.70
CA GLN A 37 16.76 -12.86 -2.42
C GLN A 37 15.73 -12.84 -3.57
N ARG A 38 16.22 -12.87 -4.82
CA ARG A 38 15.36 -12.96 -6.01
C ARG A 38 14.58 -14.27 -6.02
N ARG A 39 15.23 -15.40 -5.73
CA ARG A 39 14.61 -16.72 -5.65
C ARG A 39 13.55 -16.78 -4.56
N ILE A 40 13.80 -16.19 -3.37
CA ILE A 40 12.83 -16.13 -2.29
C ILE A 40 11.61 -15.27 -2.69
N LEU A 41 11.85 -14.06 -3.20
CA LEU A 41 10.76 -13.13 -3.56
C LEU A 41 9.89 -13.69 -4.69
N TYR A 42 10.51 -14.13 -5.79
CA TYR A 42 9.81 -14.69 -6.96
C TYR A 42 9.43 -16.17 -6.79
N GLY A 43 9.84 -16.80 -5.70
CA GLY A 43 9.47 -18.17 -5.32
C GLY A 43 8.23 -18.28 -4.43
N SER A 44 7.70 -17.18 -3.86
CA SER A 44 6.37 -17.20 -3.20
C SER A 44 5.32 -17.86 -4.10
N ALA A 45 4.53 -18.80 -3.60
CA ALA A 45 3.56 -19.51 -4.43
C ALA A 45 2.42 -18.58 -4.89
N GLU A 46 1.76 -18.87 -6.02
CA GLU A 46 0.60 -18.11 -6.52
C GLU A 46 -0.69 -18.92 -6.38
N ASP A 47 -1.80 -18.23 -6.15
CA ASP A 47 -3.10 -18.89 -6.19
C ASP A 47 -3.52 -19.16 -7.65
N LYS A 48 -4.15 -20.30 -7.89
CA LYS A 48 -4.87 -20.53 -9.15
C LYS A 48 -6.07 -19.57 -9.21
N LEU A 49 -6.14 -18.70 -10.23
CA LEU A 49 -7.19 -17.70 -10.37
C LEU A 49 -8.39 -18.22 -11.18
N ASP A 50 -9.06 -19.25 -10.67
CA ASP A 50 -10.12 -20.01 -11.34
C ASP A 50 -11.55 -19.68 -10.88
N LYS A 51 -11.72 -18.71 -9.97
CA LYS A 51 -13.06 -18.25 -9.57
C LYS A 51 -13.86 -17.80 -10.79
N LYS A 52 -15.04 -18.40 -10.95
CA LYS A 52 -16.02 -18.00 -11.96
C LYS A 52 -16.73 -16.71 -11.54
N PRO A 53 -17.21 -15.89 -12.48
CA PRO A 53 -18.03 -14.74 -12.13
C PRO A 53 -19.30 -15.15 -11.39
N CYS A 54 -19.80 -14.29 -10.50
CA CYS A 54 -21.07 -14.51 -9.83
C CYS A 54 -22.22 -14.46 -10.84
N VAL A 55 -23.12 -15.46 -10.80
CA VAL A 55 -24.29 -15.56 -11.70
C VAL A 55 -25.39 -14.58 -11.29
N ASP A 56 -25.54 -14.32 -9.98
CA ASP A 56 -26.49 -13.35 -9.44
C ASP A 56 -25.93 -11.92 -9.52
N THR A 57 -26.63 -11.03 -10.24
CA THR A 57 -26.26 -9.63 -10.41
C THR A 57 -26.39 -8.79 -9.13
N ARG A 58 -27.15 -9.26 -8.12
CA ARG A 58 -27.31 -8.57 -6.83
C ARG A 58 -26.07 -8.68 -5.95
N ARG A 59 -25.28 -9.75 -6.08
CA ARG A 59 -24.05 -9.98 -5.29
C ARG A 59 -22.86 -10.16 -6.22
N ARG A 60 -22.10 -9.09 -6.40
CA ARG A 60 -20.97 -9.06 -7.33
C ARG A 60 -19.77 -9.89 -6.88
N VAL A 61 -19.59 -10.13 -5.57
CA VAL A 61 -18.48 -10.93 -5.05
C VAL A 61 -18.98 -11.78 -3.89
N MET A 62 -18.59 -13.05 -3.86
CA MET A 62 -18.86 -13.98 -2.75
C MET A 62 -17.64 -14.86 -2.48
N LEU A 63 -17.72 -15.74 -1.47
CA LEU A 63 -16.62 -16.66 -1.15
C LEU A 63 -16.19 -17.53 -2.35
N HIS A 64 -17.14 -17.96 -3.18
CA HIS A 64 -16.92 -18.91 -4.29
C HIS A 64 -16.94 -18.27 -5.69
N CYS A 65 -17.25 -16.98 -5.83
CA CYS A 65 -17.36 -16.32 -7.14
C CYS A 65 -16.83 -14.88 -7.10
N LYS A 66 -16.51 -14.34 -8.27
CA LYS A 66 -15.90 -13.02 -8.43
C LYS A 66 -16.78 -12.03 -9.20
N ASP A 67 -16.40 -10.76 -9.16
CA ASP A 67 -17.04 -9.72 -9.96
C ASP A 67 -16.78 -9.95 -11.45
N VAL A 68 -17.78 -9.63 -12.28
CA VAL A 68 -17.63 -9.54 -13.74
C VAL A 68 -16.83 -8.31 -14.14
N ARG A 69 -16.80 -7.28 -13.30
CA ARG A 69 -16.08 -6.03 -13.55
C ARG A 69 -14.62 -6.17 -13.15
N HIS A 70 -13.75 -5.62 -14.01
CA HIS A 70 -12.32 -5.52 -13.75
C HIS A 70 -11.99 -4.14 -13.17
N TYR A 71 -11.47 -4.11 -11.94
CA TYR A 71 -11.15 -2.86 -11.23
C TYR A 71 -9.74 -2.38 -11.57
N VAL A 72 -9.54 -1.97 -12.83
CA VAL A 72 -8.22 -1.61 -13.40
C VAL A 72 -7.67 -0.25 -12.99
N ARG A 73 -8.40 0.51 -12.17
CA ARG A 73 -8.04 1.87 -11.77
C ARG A 73 -8.37 2.14 -10.31
N MET A 74 -7.59 3.03 -9.69
CA MET A 74 -7.93 3.64 -8.41
C MET A 74 -9.22 4.48 -8.49
N ASN A 75 -10.10 4.31 -7.51
CA ASN A 75 -11.29 5.14 -7.29
C ASN A 75 -11.39 5.68 -5.84
N GLU A 76 -10.37 5.45 -5.03
CA GLU A 76 -10.21 5.94 -3.65
C GLU A 76 -9.32 7.20 -3.65
N TRP A 77 -9.92 8.38 -3.64
CA TRP A 77 -9.18 9.62 -3.92
C TRP A 77 -8.45 10.26 -2.72
N TYR A 78 -8.63 9.74 -1.50
CA TYR A 78 -8.21 10.41 -0.26
C TYR A 78 -7.18 9.61 0.56
N HIS A 79 -6.28 8.90 -0.12
CA HIS A 79 -5.23 8.08 0.51
C HIS A 79 -4.28 8.86 1.44
N ASN A 80 -4.11 10.16 1.24
CA ASN A 80 -3.28 11.01 2.11
C ASN A 80 -3.70 10.99 3.58
N ILE A 81 -4.93 10.56 3.88
CA ILE A 81 -5.38 10.33 5.26
C ILE A 81 -4.48 9.31 5.98
N TRP A 82 -3.97 8.32 5.25
CA TRP A 82 -3.07 7.31 5.76
C TRP A 82 -1.60 7.73 5.73
N TYR A 83 -1.25 8.83 5.06
CA TYR A 83 0.15 9.27 4.91
C TYR A 83 0.89 9.37 6.24
N PRO A 84 0.32 9.96 7.32
CA PRO A 84 1.02 10.07 8.60
C PRO A 84 1.35 8.72 9.26
N TYR A 85 0.55 7.68 8.97
CA TYR A 85 0.79 6.32 9.49
C TYR A 85 1.73 5.51 8.61
N LEU A 86 1.84 5.86 7.34
CA LEU A 86 2.67 5.16 6.36
C LEU A 86 4.10 5.71 6.32
N LYS A 87 4.28 7.03 6.43
CA LYS A 87 5.54 7.70 6.09
C LYS A 87 6.75 7.05 6.75
N GLY A 88 7.59 6.40 5.94
CA GLY A 88 8.89 5.87 6.34
C GLY A 88 8.88 4.65 7.26
N ILE A 89 7.76 3.92 7.39
CA ILE A 89 7.72 2.76 8.29
C ILE A 89 8.56 1.56 7.82
N GLY A 90 8.99 1.51 6.56
CA GLY A 90 9.86 0.48 5.98
C GLY A 90 9.20 -0.89 5.85
N GLY A 91 10.00 -1.96 5.75
CA GLY A 91 9.53 -3.35 5.72
C GLY A 91 8.84 -3.74 4.41
N GLY A 92 8.07 -4.83 4.46
CA GLY A 92 7.32 -5.36 3.32
C GLY A 92 5.96 -4.69 3.12
N TYR A 93 5.52 -4.63 1.85
CA TYR A 93 4.16 -4.30 1.44
C TYR A 93 3.46 -5.51 0.83
N VAL A 94 2.20 -5.75 1.16
CA VAL A 94 1.29 -6.61 0.40
C VAL A 94 -0.04 -5.91 0.19
N GLY A 95 -0.59 -5.98 -1.01
CA GLY A 95 -1.93 -5.47 -1.20
C GLY A 95 -2.55 -5.72 -2.56
N VAL A 96 -3.87 -5.55 -2.59
CA VAL A 96 -4.74 -5.73 -3.75
C VAL A 96 -4.85 -4.48 -4.62
N GLY A 97 -5.44 -4.63 -5.79
CA GLY A 97 -5.73 -3.54 -6.70
C GLY A 97 -4.56 -3.17 -7.62
N SER A 98 -4.71 -2.01 -8.23
CA SER A 98 -3.86 -1.53 -9.31
C SER A 98 -2.73 -0.60 -8.79
N ASP A 99 -2.63 0.60 -9.36
CA ASP A 99 -1.53 1.53 -9.14
C ASP A 99 -1.55 2.23 -7.77
N GLN A 100 -2.65 2.19 -7.02
CA GLN A 100 -2.70 2.77 -5.69
C GLN A 100 -1.69 2.14 -4.72
N GLY A 101 -1.36 0.85 -4.90
CA GLY A 101 -0.33 0.18 -4.10
C GLY A 101 1.04 0.85 -4.21
N LEU A 102 1.37 1.43 -5.37
CA LEU A 102 2.62 2.16 -5.57
C LEU A 102 2.69 3.42 -4.68
N THR A 103 1.56 4.05 -4.38
CA THR A 103 1.49 5.16 -3.40
C THR A 103 1.89 4.69 -2.01
N PHE A 104 1.37 3.54 -1.57
CA PHE A 104 1.65 3.03 -0.23
C PHE A 104 3.09 2.54 -0.10
N ILE A 105 3.61 1.83 -1.12
CA ILE A 105 5.01 1.40 -1.20
C ILE A 105 5.93 2.62 -1.14
N ALA A 106 5.64 3.68 -1.91
CA ALA A 106 6.46 4.89 -1.94
C ALA A 106 6.44 5.65 -0.61
N TRP A 107 5.29 5.75 0.04
CA TRP A 107 5.19 6.46 1.32
C TRP A 107 5.81 5.67 2.47
N ALA A 108 5.54 4.37 2.53
CA ALA A 108 6.13 3.47 3.51
C ALA A 108 7.62 3.27 3.32
N ARG A 109 8.10 3.45 2.08
CA ARG A 109 9.47 3.13 1.68
C ARG A 109 9.74 1.65 1.89
N SER A 110 8.80 0.84 1.41
CA SER A 110 8.86 -0.62 1.52
C SER A 110 10.01 -1.18 0.68
N GLU A 111 10.77 -2.08 1.28
CA GLU A 111 12.00 -2.66 0.72
C GLU A 111 11.70 -3.78 -0.29
N TYR A 112 10.58 -4.47 -0.04
CA TYR A 112 10.02 -5.53 -0.88
C TYR A 112 8.51 -5.36 -0.93
N ALA A 113 7.90 -5.70 -2.07
CA ALA A 113 6.47 -5.59 -2.24
C ALA A 113 5.87 -6.76 -3.03
N TRP A 114 4.67 -7.15 -2.63
CA TRP A 114 3.81 -8.09 -3.35
C TRP A 114 2.52 -7.37 -3.76
N GLN A 115 2.42 -7.04 -5.04
CA GLN A 115 1.19 -6.60 -5.66
C GLN A 115 0.44 -7.83 -6.15
N MET A 116 -0.51 -8.29 -5.35
CA MET A 116 -1.31 -9.48 -5.65
C MET A 116 -2.74 -9.09 -5.98
N ASP A 117 -3.40 -9.81 -6.88
CA ASP A 117 -4.84 -9.63 -7.09
C ASP A 117 -5.49 -10.95 -7.51
N TYR A 118 -6.78 -11.12 -7.17
CA TYR A 118 -7.54 -12.30 -7.57
C TYR A 118 -8.03 -12.17 -9.02
N ASP A 119 -8.07 -10.94 -9.55
CA ASP A 119 -8.45 -10.64 -10.91
C ASP A 119 -7.23 -10.72 -11.85
N PRO A 120 -7.17 -11.71 -12.76
CA PRO A 120 -6.08 -11.85 -13.72
C PRO A 120 -5.87 -10.62 -14.61
N VAL A 121 -6.89 -9.80 -14.84
CA VAL A 121 -6.75 -8.55 -15.61
C VAL A 121 -5.99 -7.51 -14.81
N VAL A 122 -6.28 -7.36 -13.51
CA VAL A 122 -5.60 -6.41 -12.61
C VAL A 122 -4.13 -6.78 -12.43
N VAL A 123 -3.81 -8.07 -12.30
CA VAL A 123 -2.41 -8.56 -12.29
C VAL A 123 -1.67 -8.09 -13.54
N ARG A 124 -2.29 -8.19 -14.72
CA ARG A 124 -1.68 -7.76 -15.99
C ARG A 124 -1.60 -6.24 -16.13
N VAL A 125 -2.52 -5.49 -15.54
CA VAL A 125 -2.42 -4.03 -15.43
C VAL A 125 -1.18 -3.64 -14.60
N ASN A 126 -0.91 -4.32 -13.49
CA ASN A 126 0.30 -4.09 -12.71
C ASN A 126 1.58 -4.44 -13.50
N LEU A 127 1.56 -5.52 -14.32
CA LEU A 127 2.67 -5.84 -15.23
C LEU A 127 2.90 -4.74 -16.28
N ILE A 128 1.82 -4.12 -16.80
CA ILE A 128 1.90 -2.96 -17.68
C ILE A 128 2.56 -1.79 -16.95
N HIS A 129 2.12 -1.45 -15.73
CA HIS A 129 2.75 -0.41 -14.92
C HIS A 129 4.26 -0.66 -14.75
N LYS A 130 4.68 -1.87 -14.38
CA LYS A 130 6.11 -2.24 -14.28
C LYS A 130 6.88 -1.88 -15.55
N ALA A 131 6.39 -2.32 -16.71
CA ALA A 131 7.06 -2.09 -17.99
C ALA A 131 7.20 -0.59 -18.31
N LEU A 132 6.11 0.18 -18.12
CA LEU A 132 6.11 1.61 -18.42
C LEU A 132 6.99 2.41 -17.44
N ILE A 133 6.98 2.05 -16.15
CA ILE A 133 7.81 2.71 -15.13
C ILE A 133 9.31 2.46 -15.41
N LYS A 134 9.71 1.24 -15.74
CA LYS A 134 11.12 0.93 -16.08
C LYS A 134 11.57 1.72 -17.32
N ALA A 135 10.69 1.87 -18.31
CA ALA A 135 10.97 2.60 -19.55
C ALA A 135 10.93 4.13 -19.42
N ALA A 136 10.32 4.69 -18.37
CA ALA A 136 10.15 6.13 -18.19
C ALA A 136 11.06 6.68 -17.07
N PRO A 137 12.06 7.53 -17.37
CA PRO A 137 12.93 8.09 -16.33
C PRO A 137 12.23 9.13 -15.44
N THR A 138 11.17 9.77 -15.91
CA THR A 138 10.45 10.84 -15.20
C THR A 138 8.95 10.59 -15.17
N VAL A 139 8.25 11.30 -14.27
CA VAL A 139 6.78 11.29 -14.20
C VAL A 139 6.17 11.68 -15.55
N ASP A 140 6.67 12.72 -16.20
CA ASP A 140 6.13 13.18 -17.49
C ASP A 140 6.35 12.14 -18.60
N ALA A 141 7.50 11.48 -18.62
CA ALA A 141 7.76 10.38 -19.55
C ALA A 141 6.78 9.21 -19.31
N TYR A 142 6.50 8.88 -18.05
CA TYR A 142 5.55 7.83 -17.68
C TYR A 142 4.13 8.20 -18.11
N MET A 143 3.68 9.43 -17.82
CA MET A 143 2.39 9.96 -18.25
C MET A 143 2.25 9.92 -19.77
N ALA A 144 3.30 10.29 -20.50
CA ALA A 144 3.31 10.29 -21.96
C ALA A 144 3.11 8.90 -22.57
N LEU A 145 3.51 7.82 -21.90
CA LEU A 145 3.30 6.43 -22.36
C LEU A 145 1.81 6.01 -22.30
N TRP A 146 0.98 6.69 -21.51
CA TRP A 146 -0.46 6.46 -21.46
C TRP A 146 -1.24 7.25 -22.53
N GLU A 147 -0.62 8.26 -23.15
CA GLU A 147 -1.27 9.08 -24.18
C GLU A 147 -1.40 8.35 -25.53
N ARG A 148 -2.31 8.84 -26.38
CA ARG A 148 -2.53 8.26 -27.72
C ARG A 148 -1.23 8.20 -28.54
N LYS A 149 -0.47 9.30 -28.55
CA LYS A 149 0.84 9.41 -29.19
C LYS A 149 1.93 8.52 -28.55
N GLY A 150 1.75 8.10 -27.30
CA GLY A 150 2.69 7.23 -26.59
C GLY A 150 2.51 5.73 -26.86
N GLN A 151 1.41 5.33 -27.51
CA GLN A 151 0.98 3.93 -27.61
C GLN A 151 2.05 3.00 -28.19
N LYS A 152 2.70 3.40 -29.29
CA LYS A 152 3.74 2.59 -29.95
C LYS A 152 4.92 2.33 -29.00
N ARG A 153 5.39 3.38 -28.31
CA ARG A 153 6.48 3.29 -27.33
C ARG A 153 6.08 2.45 -26.12
N ALA A 154 4.86 2.60 -25.63
CA ALA A 154 4.34 1.80 -24.52
C ALA A 154 4.25 0.30 -24.86
N LEU A 155 3.74 -0.03 -26.06
CA LEU A 155 3.68 -1.42 -26.52
C LEU A 155 5.07 -2.03 -26.72
N ALA A 156 6.05 -1.24 -27.17
CA ALA A 156 7.45 -1.67 -27.26
C ALA A 156 8.06 -1.92 -25.88
N ALA A 157 7.83 -1.03 -24.90
CA ALA A 157 8.26 -1.20 -23.52
C ALA A 157 7.65 -2.47 -22.88
N ILE A 158 6.35 -2.71 -23.09
CA ILE A 158 5.66 -3.94 -22.65
C ILE A 158 6.27 -5.18 -23.30
N ALA A 159 6.55 -5.12 -24.62
CA ALA A 159 7.17 -6.23 -25.33
C ALA A 159 8.57 -6.57 -24.79
N LYS A 160 9.38 -5.54 -24.52
CA LYS A 160 10.74 -5.70 -23.98
C LYS A 160 10.74 -6.28 -22.58
N GLU A 161 9.94 -5.72 -21.66
CA GLU A 161 9.91 -6.16 -20.26
C GLU A 161 9.38 -7.59 -20.10
N HIS A 162 8.41 -7.97 -20.93
CA HIS A 162 7.67 -9.23 -20.81
C HIS A 162 7.91 -10.18 -21.98
N ALA A 163 9.09 -10.12 -22.61
CA ALA A 163 9.42 -10.90 -23.80
C ALA A 163 9.26 -12.42 -23.62
N SER A 164 9.58 -12.93 -22.43
CA SER A 164 9.47 -14.36 -22.09
C SER A 164 8.06 -14.80 -21.65
N ARG A 165 7.08 -13.90 -21.55
CA ARG A 165 5.73 -14.25 -21.11
C ARG A 165 4.92 -14.89 -22.23
N LYS A 166 4.43 -16.11 -21.98
CA LYS A 166 3.50 -16.83 -22.87
C LYS A 166 2.23 -16.03 -23.19
N ASP A 167 1.77 -15.17 -22.28
CA ASP A 167 0.56 -14.36 -22.44
C ASP A 167 0.82 -12.90 -22.85
N LEU A 168 2.00 -12.59 -23.42
CA LEU A 168 2.36 -11.23 -23.84
C LEU A 168 1.32 -10.57 -24.76
N ALA A 169 0.73 -11.32 -25.68
CA ALA A 169 -0.32 -10.82 -26.57
C ALA A 169 -1.56 -10.33 -25.80
N LEU A 170 -1.94 -11.04 -24.73
CA LEU A 170 -3.04 -10.64 -23.85
C LEU A 170 -2.68 -9.39 -23.05
N VAL A 171 -1.45 -9.28 -22.53
CA VAL A 171 -0.99 -8.07 -21.82
C VAL A 171 -1.07 -6.84 -22.74
N LYS A 172 -0.60 -6.95 -23.99
CA LYS A 172 -0.72 -5.87 -24.98
C LYS A 172 -2.19 -5.52 -25.29
N ARG A 173 -3.08 -6.52 -25.36
CA ARG A 173 -4.53 -6.31 -25.58
C ARG A 173 -5.17 -5.57 -24.41
N ILE A 174 -4.83 -5.95 -23.17
CA ILE A 174 -5.32 -5.29 -21.95
C ILE A 174 -4.87 -3.83 -21.91
N TYR A 175 -3.60 -3.54 -22.23
CA TYR A 175 -3.14 -2.16 -22.35
C TYR A 175 -4.00 -1.37 -23.35
N LYS A 176 -4.17 -1.87 -24.57
CA LYS A 176 -4.99 -1.18 -25.59
C LYS A 176 -6.43 -0.94 -25.11
N ARG A 177 -7.07 -1.96 -24.51
CA ARG A 177 -8.45 -1.91 -24.02
C ARG A 177 -8.64 -0.88 -22.90
N TYR A 178 -7.81 -0.95 -21.86
CA TYR A 178 -8.01 -0.17 -20.64
C TYR A 178 -7.22 1.14 -20.59
N ARG A 179 -6.33 1.43 -21.57
CA ARG A 179 -5.55 2.68 -21.62
C ARG A 179 -6.41 3.93 -21.43
N PRO A 180 -7.56 4.13 -22.13
CA PRO A 180 -8.35 5.36 -21.95
C PRO A 180 -8.82 5.56 -20.50
N GLU A 181 -9.29 4.48 -19.86
CA GLU A 181 -9.77 4.47 -18.48
C GLU A 181 -8.63 4.72 -17.48
N ILE A 182 -7.54 3.97 -17.60
CA ILE A 182 -6.37 4.10 -16.72
C ILE A 182 -5.74 5.49 -16.87
N ARG A 183 -5.54 5.96 -18.11
CA ARG A 183 -5.04 7.32 -18.39
C ARG A 183 -5.93 8.38 -17.75
N GLY A 184 -7.25 8.24 -17.84
CA GLY A 184 -8.20 9.15 -17.22
C GLY A 184 -8.05 9.19 -15.69
N ALA A 185 -7.92 8.02 -15.06
CA ALA A 185 -7.72 7.88 -13.63
C ALA A 185 -6.39 8.49 -13.16
N ILE A 186 -5.28 8.17 -13.83
CA ILE A 186 -3.95 8.71 -13.51
C ILE A 186 -3.94 10.24 -13.67
N ARG A 187 -4.49 10.78 -14.77
CA ARG A 187 -4.57 12.24 -14.97
C ARG A 187 -5.41 12.91 -13.89
N ARG A 188 -6.53 12.30 -13.50
CA ARG A 188 -7.36 12.81 -12.40
C ARG A 188 -6.61 12.78 -11.08
N ALA A 189 -5.91 11.69 -10.76
CA ALA A 189 -5.09 11.57 -9.56
C ALA A 189 -3.99 12.64 -9.54
N TYR A 190 -3.21 12.75 -10.63
CA TYR A 190 -2.11 13.70 -10.76
C TYR A 190 -2.57 15.16 -10.67
N ARG A 191 -3.75 15.52 -11.20
CA ARG A 191 -4.30 16.88 -11.07
C ARG A 191 -4.69 17.25 -9.64
N GLN A 192 -4.95 16.27 -8.76
CA GLN A 192 -5.22 16.53 -7.35
C GLN A 192 -3.99 17.00 -6.57
N LYS A 193 -2.79 17.04 -7.20
CA LYS A 193 -1.54 17.61 -6.66
C LYS A 193 -1.74 18.93 -5.93
N ARG A 194 -2.62 19.81 -6.44
CA ARG A 194 -2.90 21.14 -5.87
C ARG A 194 -3.60 21.12 -4.52
N ARG A 195 -4.17 20.00 -4.06
CA ARG A 195 -4.84 19.95 -2.75
C ARG A 195 -4.16 19.06 -1.72
N GLN A 196 -3.51 17.92 -2.05
CA GLN A 196 -3.18 16.92 -1.00
C GLN A 196 -1.93 16.01 -1.20
N ARG A 197 -1.09 16.17 -2.24
CA ARG A 197 0.09 15.30 -2.54
C ARG A 197 -0.16 13.78 -2.25
N SER A 198 -1.35 13.29 -2.60
CA SER A 198 -1.92 11.99 -2.18
C SER A 198 -1.60 10.78 -3.08
N TYR A 199 -0.58 10.86 -3.93
CA TYR A 199 -0.36 9.89 -5.02
C TYR A 199 1.12 9.81 -5.39
N TRP A 200 1.62 8.62 -5.75
CA TRP A 200 3.04 8.35 -6.01
C TRP A 200 3.67 9.20 -7.14
N LEU A 201 2.87 9.72 -8.07
CA LEU A 201 3.36 10.61 -9.12
C LEU A 201 3.54 12.07 -8.68
N HIS A 202 3.06 12.46 -7.50
CA HIS A 202 3.10 13.87 -7.08
C HIS A 202 4.49 14.37 -6.72
N LYS A 203 5.40 13.48 -6.32
CA LYS A 203 6.77 13.81 -5.96
C LYS A 203 7.76 13.00 -6.81
N ALA A 204 8.78 13.67 -7.33
CA ALA A 204 9.83 13.02 -8.11
C ALA A 204 10.57 11.94 -7.29
N GLU A 205 10.79 12.17 -5.99
CA GLU A 205 11.40 11.20 -5.05
C GLU A 205 10.59 9.90 -4.89
N ASP A 206 9.26 9.99 -4.95
CA ASP A 206 8.37 8.84 -4.80
C ASP A 206 8.37 8.03 -6.10
N TYR A 207 8.27 8.71 -7.25
CA TYR A 207 8.42 8.08 -8.56
C TYR A 207 9.77 7.40 -8.74
N ALA A 208 10.88 8.10 -8.43
CA ALA A 208 12.23 7.57 -8.58
C ALA A 208 12.44 6.33 -7.71
N TYR A 209 11.90 6.33 -6.49
CA TYR A 209 11.97 5.18 -5.59
C TYR A 209 11.21 3.96 -6.13
N ILE A 210 9.96 4.15 -6.59
CA ILE A 210 9.18 3.07 -7.22
C ILE A 210 9.86 2.54 -8.48
N ARG A 211 10.41 3.44 -9.30
CA ARG A 211 11.17 3.05 -10.48
C ARG A 211 12.39 2.22 -10.11
N LYS A 212 13.16 2.63 -9.11
CA LYS A 212 14.32 1.88 -8.63
C LYS A 212 13.92 0.49 -8.14
N LEU A 213 12.83 0.36 -7.37
CA LEU A 213 12.33 -0.95 -6.94
C LEU A 213 11.97 -1.86 -8.11
N HIS A 214 11.31 -1.36 -9.16
CA HIS A 214 11.03 -2.15 -10.36
C HIS A 214 12.29 -2.50 -11.17
N GLN A 215 13.28 -1.61 -11.23
CA GLN A 215 14.56 -1.89 -11.89
C GLN A 215 15.37 -2.96 -11.16
N LEU A 216 15.30 -2.99 -9.83
CA LEU A 216 15.95 -3.99 -8.98
C LEU A 216 15.08 -5.24 -8.75
N ASP A 217 13.93 -5.33 -9.43
CA ASP A 217 12.95 -6.43 -9.31
C ASP A 217 12.48 -6.69 -7.85
N ARG A 218 12.41 -5.65 -7.01
CA ARG A 218 11.96 -5.74 -5.60
C ARG A 218 10.43 -5.70 -5.42
N ILE A 219 9.69 -5.58 -6.53
CA ILE A 219 8.22 -5.63 -6.56
C ILE A 219 7.80 -6.85 -7.36
N ARG A 220 7.17 -7.80 -6.67
CA ARG A 220 6.54 -8.95 -7.28
C ARG A 220 5.08 -8.67 -7.60
N ILE A 221 4.69 -8.94 -8.84
CA ILE A 221 3.31 -8.88 -9.32
C ILE A 221 2.85 -10.32 -9.54
N MET A 222 1.77 -10.73 -8.89
CA MET A 222 1.38 -12.15 -8.83
C MET A 222 -0.14 -12.35 -8.70
N GLY A 223 -0.61 -13.55 -9.04
CA GLY A 223 -1.97 -13.96 -8.70
C GLY A 223 -2.10 -14.28 -7.21
N GLY A 224 -3.11 -13.70 -6.55
CA GLY A 224 -3.38 -13.97 -5.14
C GLY A 224 -4.80 -13.62 -4.72
N ASP A 225 -5.44 -14.52 -3.98
CA ASP A 225 -6.79 -14.35 -3.47
C ASP A 225 -6.76 -14.32 -1.95
N LEU A 226 -7.30 -13.24 -1.35
CA LEU A 226 -7.38 -13.07 0.10
C LEU A 226 -8.07 -14.25 0.81
N LEU A 227 -8.87 -15.05 0.08
CA LEU A 227 -9.65 -16.16 0.59
C LEU A 227 -8.98 -17.53 0.43
N LYS A 228 -7.90 -17.63 -0.36
CA LYS A 228 -7.16 -18.87 -0.58
C LYS A 228 -5.94 -18.96 0.34
N ASN A 229 -5.27 -20.10 0.33
CA ASN A 229 -4.20 -20.45 1.27
C ASN A 229 -2.84 -20.64 0.59
N THR A 230 -2.64 -20.24 -0.67
CA THR A 230 -1.35 -20.39 -1.34
C THR A 230 -0.54 -19.10 -1.32
N SER A 231 -1.08 -18.02 -1.90
CA SER A 231 -0.30 -16.78 -2.11
C SER A 231 0.12 -16.11 -0.79
N LEU A 232 -0.82 -15.86 0.11
CA LEU A 232 -0.55 -15.19 1.38
C LEU A 232 0.39 -15.98 2.31
N ILE A 233 0.31 -17.32 2.28
CA ILE A 233 1.26 -18.18 3.01
C ILE A 233 2.65 -18.02 2.42
N GLY A 234 2.81 -18.16 1.10
CA GLY A 234 4.09 -18.01 0.41
C GLY A 234 4.70 -16.61 0.59
N ILE A 235 3.87 -15.57 0.63
CA ILE A 235 4.31 -14.19 0.95
C ILE A 235 4.86 -14.12 2.38
N GLY A 236 4.14 -14.68 3.35
CA GLY A 236 4.59 -14.72 4.74
C GLY A 236 5.90 -15.48 4.92
N GLU A 237 6.06 -16.62 4.25
CA GLU A 237 7.30 -17.40 4.23
C GLU A 237 8.46 -16.64 3.59
N ALA A 238 8.23 -16.02 2.43
CA ALA A 238 9.24 -15.22 1.76
C ALA A 238 9.68 -14.03 2.61
N ALA A 239 8.74 -13.33 3.26
CA ALA A 239 9.06 -12.25 4.18
C ALA A 239 9.95 -12.72 5.36
N ARG A 240 9.67 -13.90 5.95
CA ARG A 240 10.53 -14.47 7.01
C ARG A 240 11.92 -14.80 6.50
N LYS A 241 12.03 -15.45 5.34
CA LYS A 241 13.32 -15.82 4.70
C LYS A 241 14.15 -14.59 4.31
N LEU A 242 13.49 -13.49 3.91
CA LEU A 242 14.13 -12.20 3.62
C LEU A 242 14.47 -11.40 4.90
N GLY A 243 14.07 -11.87 6.08
CA GLY A 243 14.31 -11.17 7.35
C GLY A 243 13.47 -9.90 7.54
N ILE A 244 12.38 -9.72 6.77
CA ILE A 244 11.55 -8.50 6.83
C ILE A 244 10.22 -8.74 7.55
N LYS A 245 9.66 -7.66 8.12
CA LYS A 245 8.29 -7.64 8.65
C LYS A 245 7.33 -7.08 7.61
N MET A 246 6.14 -7.65 7.50
CA MET A 246 5.08 -7.12 6.66
C MET A 246 4.44 -5.91 7.35
N ARG A 247 4.83 -4.71 6.96
CA ARG A 247 4.44 -3.48 7.67
C ARG A 247 3.25 -2.78 7.04
N VAL A 248 2.98 -3.00 5.75
CA VAL A 248 1.78 -2.47 5.10
C VAL A 248 0.99 -3.61 4.48
N VAL A 249 -0.27 -3.72 4.91
CA VAL A 249 -1.26 -4.58 4.25
C VAL A 249 -2.40 -3.70 3.74
N TYR A 250 -2.68 -3.78 2.43
CA TYR A 250 -3.79 -3.07 1.82
C TYR A 250 -4.83 -4.03 1.22
N THR A 251 -6.06 -3.96 1.71
CA THR A 251 -7.17 -4.84 1.29
C THR A 251 -8.28 -4.10 0.55
N SER A 252 -8.13 -2.79 0.26
CA SER A 252 -9.18 -1.98 -0.35
C SER A 252 -10.50 -2.11 0.45
N ASN A 253 -11.64 -2.16 -0.21
CA ASN A 253 -12.94 -2.52 0.35
C ASN A 253 -13.26 -4.02 0.30
N ALA A 254 -12.31 -4.88 -0.06
CA ALA A 254 -12.55 -6.30 -0.31
C ALA A 254 -13.27 -6.99 0.88
N GLU A 255 -12.82 -6.71 2.11
CA GLU A 255 -13.37 -7.32 3.33
C GLU A 255 -14.87 -7.02 3.57
N GLU A 256 -15.52 -6.17 2.77
CA GLU A 256 -16.94 -5.87 2.90
C GLU A 256 -17.88 -6.92 2.28
N PHE A 257 -17.41 -7.76 1.35
CA PHE A 257 -18.30 -8.68 0.64
C PHE A 257 -18.36 -10.10 1.22
N TRP A 258 -17.59 -10.42 2.26
CA TRP A 258 -17.60 -11.74 2.90
C TRP A 258 -17.31 -11.68 4.39
N PRO A 259 -17.82 -12.65 5.19
CA PRO A 259 -17.29 -12.90 6.52
C PRO A 259 -15.83 -13.36 6.44
N TYR A 260 -15.11 -13.38 7.56
CA TYR A 260 -13.73 -13.88 7.62
C TYR A 260 -13.69 -15.42 7.74
N PRO A 261 -13.41 -16.17 6.64
CA PRO A 261 -13.23 -17.61 6.70
C PRO A 261 -11.91 -17.99 7.39
N GLN A 262 -11.74 -19.27 7.70
CA GLN A 262 -10.56 -19.76 8.42
C GLN A 262 -9.25 -19.48 7.67
N ASN A 263 -9.20 -19.72 6.35
CA ASN A 263 -8.01 -19.42 5.54
C ASN A 263 -7.57 -17.95 5.65
N PHE A 264 -8.52 -17.00 5.55
CA PHE A 264 -8.23 -15.58 5.71
C PHE A 264 -7.62 -15.29 7.09
N ARG A 265 -8.19 -15.88 8.16
CA ARG A 265 -7.68 -15.73 9.52
C ARG A 265 -6.26 -16.27 9.63
N ASP A 266 -6.06 -17.53 9.27
CA ASP A 266 -4.79 -18.23 9.43
C ASP A 266 -3.66 -17.54 8.69
N ASN A 267 -3.93 -17.09 7.46
CA ASN A 267 -2.98 -16.35 6.64
C ASN A 267 -2.47 -15.09 7.36
N PHE A 268 -3.37 -14.24 7.86
CA PHE A 268 -2.99 -12.97 8.47
C PHE A 268 -2.49 -13.13 9.92
N ILE A 269 -3.00 -14.10 10.68
CA ILE A 269 -2.47 -14.45 12.02
C ILE A 269 -1.00 -14.88 11.90
N LYS A 270 -0.67 -15.70 10.89
CA LYS A 270 0.70 -16.19 10.69
C LYS A 270 1.62 -15.16 10.04
N MET A 271 1.10 -14.18 9.30
CA MET A 271 1.89 -13.17 8.60
C MET A 271 2.90 -12.46 9.55
N PRO A 272 4.17 -12.28 9.15
CA PRO A 272 5.20 -11.73 10.03
C PRO A 272 5.03 -10.22 10.24
N MET A 273 4.12 -9.82 11.12
CA MET A 273 3.87 -8.42 11.50
C MET A 273 4.63 -8.03 12.78
N ASP A 274 4.96 -6.75 12.93
CA ASP A 274 5.56 -6.14 14.12
C ASP A 274 4.69 -4.98 14.66
N ALA A 275 5.21 -4.23 15.63
CA ALA A 275 4.50 -3.08 16.22
C ALA A 275 4.27 -1.92 15.24
N LYS A 276 5.04 -1.84 14.15
CA LYS A 276 4.91 -0.82 13.10
C LYS A 276 3.94 -1.25 11.99
N SER A 277 3.57 -2.53 11.95
CA SER A 277 2.64 -3.04 10.95
C SER A 277 1.28 -2.40 11.06
N ILE A 278 0.71 -2.04 9.90
CA ILE A 278 -0.63 -1.49 9.77
C ILE A 278 -1.41 -2.18 8.65
N ILE A 279 -2.72 -2.27 8.86
CA ILE A 279 -3.69 -2.64 7.83
C ILE A 279 -4.43 -1.38 7.41
N ILE A 280 -4.44 -1.10 6.11
CA ILE A 280 -5.18 0.01 5.52
C ILE A 280 -6.26 -0.54 4.59
N ARG A 281 -7.49 -0.04 4.76
CA ARG A 281 -8.65 -0.54 4.05
C ARG A 281 -9.77 0.50 3.99
N THR A 282 -10.65 0.38 3.01
CA THR A 282 -11.81 1.25 2.85
C THR A 282 -13.11 0.48 3.04
N ARG A 283 -14.23 1.20 3.16
CA ARG A 283 -15.57 0.60 3.08
C ARG A 283 -16.57 1.53 2.42
N HIS A 284 -17.48 0.99 1.64
CA HIS A 284 -18.57 1.76 1.06
C HIS A 284 -19.80 1.72 1.99
N THR A 285 -19.80 2.59 3.02
CA THR A 285 -20.90 2.65 4.00
C THR A 285 -21.09 4.05 4.57
N THR A 286 -22.34 4.37 4.95
CA THR A 286 -22.74 5.59 5.68
C THR A 286 -23.03 5.32 7.16
N LYS A 287 -22.92 4.07 7.64
CA LYS A 287 -23.26 3.67 9.02
C LYS A 287 -22.49 4.44 10.09
N TYR A 288 -21.31 4.95 9.75
CA TYR A 288 -20.40 5.60 10.69
C TYR A 288 -20.28 7.11 10.46
N GLY A 289 -21.28 7.70 9.81
CA GLY A 289 -21.29 9.12 9.46
C GLY A 289 -20.83 9.39 8.02
N PRO A 290 -20.42 10.63 7.72
CA PRO A 290 -20.11 11.06 6.36
C PRO A 290 -18.96 10.25 5.76
N ARG A 291 -19.05 9.99 4.47
CA ARG A 291 -17.95 9.41 3.67
C ARG A 291 -17.02 10.51 3.18
N ILE A 292 -15.77 10.15 2.90
CA ILE A 292 -14.83 11.02 2.20
C ILE A 292 -14.77 10.55 0.74
N GLY A 293 -15.50 11.26 -0.12
CA GLY A 293 -15.86 10.73 -1.44
C GLY A 293 -16.80 9.53 -1.29
N SER A 294 -16.45 8.39 -1.88
CA SER A 294 -17.31 7.20 -1.87
C SER A 294 -17.07 6.25 -0.69
N TYR A 295 -16.10 6.54 0.18
CA TYR A 295 -15.60 5.58 1.17
C TYR A 295 -15.43 6.17 2.56
N VAL A 296 -15.47 5.30 3.57
CA VAL A 296 -14.77 5.53 4.84
C VAL A 296 -13.40 4.87 4.78
N TYR A 297 -12.40 5.49 5.40
CA TYR A 297 -11.01 5.05 5.42
C TYR A 297 -10.67 4.52 6.81
N ILE A 298 -9.97 3.39 6.87
CA ILE A 298 -9.64 2.71 8.12
C ILE A 298 -8.14 2.42 8.13
N VAL A 299 -7.49 2.70 9.25
CA VAL A 299 -6.15 2.18 9.56
C VAL A 299 -6.21 1.40 10.87
N GLN A 300 -5.59 0.22 10.90
CA GLN A 300 -5.60 -0.65 12.07
C GLN A 300 -4.18 -1.12 12.38
N SER A 301 -3.82 -1.20 13.66
CA SER A 301 -2.58 -1.87 14.08
C SER A 301 -2.56 -3.33 13.59
N GLY A 302 -1.47 -3.76 12.97
CA GLY A 302 -1.32 -5.13 12.49
C GLY A 302 -1.44 -6.16 13.63
N LYS A 303 -0.87 -5.86 14.80
CA LYS A 303 -1.02 -6.72 15.98
C LYS A 303 -2.44 -6.76 16.50
N ASP A 304 -3.15 -5.63 16.47
CA ASP A 304 -4.57 -5.62 16.80
C ASP A 304 -5.41 -6.43 15.82
N PHE A 305 -5.13 -6.34 14.53
CA PHE A 305 -5.78 -7.14 13.50
C PHE A 305 -5.58 -8.64 13.74
N GLN A 306 -4.34 -9.07 14.03
CA GLN A 306 -4.04 -10.47 14.37
C GLN A 306 -4.83 -10.94 15.61
N ARG A 307 -4.85 -10.14 16.70
CA ARG A 307 -5.64 -10.46 17.90
C ARG A 307 -7.13 -10.59 17.59
N GLN A 308 -7.69 -9.65 16.83
CA GLN A 308 -9.11 -9.69 16.49
C GLN A 308 -9.46 -10.88 15.58
N LEU A 309 -8.59 -11.27 14.65
CA LEU A 309 -8.79 -12.45 13.81
C LEU A 309 -8.73 -13.76 14.59
N ALA A 310 -7.88 -13.84 15.61
CA ALA A 310 -7.81 -14.98 16.52
C ALA A 310 -9.11 -15.15 17.34
N ASN A 311 -9.84 -14.06 17.58
CA ASN A 311 -11.17 -14.14 18.18
C ASN A 311 -12.22 -14.64 17.17
N LYS A 312 -12.73 -15.86 17.39
CA LYS A 312 -13.78 -16.50 16.57
C LYS A 312 -15.11 -15.72 16.50
N ARG A 313 -15.35 -14.77 17.42
CA ARG A 313 -16.51 -13.85 17.40
C ARG A 313 -16.35 -12.69 16.40
N THR A 314 -15.13 -12.42 15.93
CA THR A 314 -14.89 -11.40 14.90
C THR A 314 -15.26 -11.95 13.53
N LYS A 315 -16.55 -11.92 13.17
CA LYS A 315 -17.05 -12.56 11.95
C LYS A 315 -16.72 -11.83 10.64
N GLY A 316 -16.31 -10.57 10.70
CA GLY A 316 -16.05 -9.76 9.51
C GLY A 316 -15.68 -8.33 9.90
N ILE A 317 -15.47 -7.47 8.90
CA ILE A 317 -15.02 -6.09 9.15
C ILE A 317 -16.00 -5.28 10.01
N TRP A 318 -17.31 -5.58 9.94
CA TRP A 318 -18.32 -4.98 10.81
C TRP A 318 -18.05 -5.22 12.29
N ALA A 319 -17.55 -6.41 12.65
CA ALA A 319 -17.19 -6.74 14.01
C ALA A 319 -15.95 -5.94 14.47
N MET A 320 -14.95 -5.81 13.60
CA MET A 320 -13.74 -5.03 13.92
C MET A 320 -14.03 -3.55 14.11
N MET A 321 -14.95 -3.00 13.31
CA MET A 321 -15.39 -1.61 13.40
C MET A 321 -16.10 -1.25 14.71
N ARG A 322 -16.44 -2.23 15.58
CA ARG A 322 -16.90 -1.94 16.94
C ARG A 322 -15.80 -1.39 17.84
N HIS A 323 -14.53 -1.67 17.52
CA HIS A 323 -13.35 -1.21 18.28
C HIS A 323 -12.73 0.06 17.69
N ARG A 324 -13.45 0.74 16.79
CA ARG A 324 -12.94 1.94 16.09
C ARG A 324 -12.87 3.15 17.02
N ARG A 325 -11.89 4.00 16.78
CA ARG A 325 -11.86 5.39 17.25
C ARG A 325 -12.09 6.31 16.05
N ALA A 326 -12.96 7.29 16.20
CA ALA A 326 -13.20 8.28 15.16
C ALA A 326 -12.02 9.27 15.13
N GLY A 327 -11.44 9.50 13.95
CA GLY A 327 -10.43 10.55 13.78
C GLY A 327 -11.04 11.83 13.22
N ARG A 328 -11.58 11.74 12.01
CA ARG A 328 -12.39 12.78 11.36
C ARG A 328 -13.57 12.12 10.65
N PRO A 329 -14.61 12.85 10.23
CA PRO A 329 -15.71 12.28 9.45
C PRO A 329 -15.20 11.41 8.30
N GLY A 330 -15.59 10.14 8.30
CA GLY A 330 -15.18 9.13 7.30
C GLY A 330 -13.75 8.60 7.43
N PHE A 331 -13.08 8.81 8.58
CA PHE A 331 -11.79 8.19 8.89
C PHE A 331 -11.74 7.60 10.31
N PHE A 332 -11.26 6.37 10.41
CA PHE A 332 -11.22 5.59 11.65
C PHE A 332 -9.87 4.93 11.88
N THR A 333 -9.50 4.84 13.15
CA THR A 333 -8.38 4.01 13.61
C THR A 333 -8.89 2.83 14.43
N ILE A 334 -8.17 1.71 14.46
CA ILE A 334 -8.50 0.54 15.30
C ILE A 334 -7.21 0.02 15.95
N GLY A 335 -7.22 -0.16 17.27
CA GLY A 335 -6.06 -0.68 18.01
C GLY A 335 -4.82 0.21 17.95
N MET A 336 -4.98 1.50 17.62
CA MET A 336 -3.91 2.50 17.55
C MET A 336 -4.49 3.92 17.72
N PRO A 337 -3.68 4.92 18.10
CA PRO A 337 -4.15 6.29 18.27
C PRO A 337 -4.49 6.95 16.95
N VAL A 338 -5.34 7.99 17.00
CA VAL A 338 -5.56 8.91 15.88
C VAL A 338 -4.37 9.86 15.82
N HIS A 339 -3.66 9.88 14.69
CA HIS A 339 -2.60 10.82 14.41
C HIS A 339 -3.15 12.26 14.37
N PRO A 340 -2.52 13.25 15.04
CA PRO A 340 -3.00 14.63 15.09
C PRO A 340 -3.21 15.27 13.71
N GLU A 341 -2.32 15.00 12.75
CA GLU A 341 -2.47 15.50 11.37
C GLU A 341 -3.72 14.96 10.66
N SER A 342 -4.23 13.79 11.07
CA SER A 342 -5.45 13.20 10.54
C SER A 342 -6.71 13.73 11.23
N MET A 343 -6.59 14.51 12.30
CA MET A 343 -7.71 15.19 12.97
C MET A 343 -8.13 16.47 12.23
N PRO A 344 -9.42 16.85 12.26
CA PRO A 344 -9.88 18.17 11.83
C PRO A 344 -9.11 19.27 12.57
N LYS A 345 -8.83 20.41 11.92
CA LYS A 345 -8.07 21.52 12.54
C LYS A 345 -8.60 21.93 13.93
N ALA A 346 -9.92 21.89 14.13
CA ALA A 346 -10.60 22.21 15.39
C ALA A 346 -10.26 21.28 16.57
N LEU A 347 -9.75 20.07 16.31
CA LEU A 347 -9.39 19.07 17.33
C LEU A 347 -7.87 18.92 17.53
N ARG A 348 -7.05 19.72 16.84
CA ARG A 348 -5.57 19.62 16.91
C ARG A 348 -4.95 20.34 18.12
N LYS A 349 -5.74 21.04 18.93
CA LYS A 349 -5.29 21.85 20.09
C LYS A 349 -6.10 21.55 21.36
N ARG A 350 -6.28 20.28 21.69
CA ARG A 350 -6.73 19.87 23.03
C ARG A 350 -5.79 18.82 23.57
#